data_AF-A0A969V2Y4-F1
#
_entry.id   AF-A0A969V2Y4-F1
#
_cell.length_a   1.000
_cell.length_b   1.000
_cell.length_c   1.000
_cell.angle_alpha   90.00
_cell.angle_beta   90.00
_cell.angle_gamma   90.00
#
_symmetry.space_group_name_H-M   'P 1'
#
loop_
_entity.id
_entity.type
_entity.pdbx_description
1 polymer ?
#
loop_
_entity_poly.entity_id
_entity_poly.type
_entity_poly.pdbx_seq_one_letter_code
_entity_poly.pdbx_strand_id
1 'polypeptide(L)'
;MEHYFKNKKLKDGTISTFPKVEGYREADNPEHWYWAYKWEERNPKALSPNGYITRAVSVPSNKVYQVRYAIASRWNVPQILQLIKGEK
;
A
#
# COMPACT_ATOMS: atom_id res chain seq x y z
N MET A 1 -6.80 2.92 -1.26
CA MET A 1 -5.44 2.40 -1.52
C MET A 1 -4.52 3.60 -1.67
N GLU A 2 -3.27 3.49 -1.23
CA GLU A 2 -2.31 4.60 -1.29
C GLU A 2 -1.01 4.13 -1.92
N HIS A 3 -0.40 4.98 -2.75
CA HIS A 3 0.96 4.80 -3.25
C HIS A 3 1.92 5.74 -2.54
N TYR A 4 3.16 5.28 -2.35
CA TYR A 4 4.20 6.05 -1.72
C TYR A 4 5.57 5.67 -2.27
N PHE A 5 6.56 6.51 -2.00
CA PHE A 5 7.96 6.25 -2.30
C PHE A 5 8.80 6.45 -1.04
N LYS A 6 9.99 5.86 -1.02
CA LYS A 6 10.93 6.00 0.10
C LYS A 6 12.18 6.70 -0.35
N ASN A 7 12.52 7.82 0.28
CA ASN A 7 13.83 8.44 0.14
C ASN A 7 14.80 7.76 1.09
N LYS A 8 15.96 7.36 0.58
CA LYS A 8 17.05 6.77 1.36
C LYS A 8 18.34 7.51 1.05
N LYS A 9 19.01 7.98 2.10
CA LYS A 9 20.37 8.52 1.99
C LYS A 9 21.34 7.35 1.88
N LEU A 10 22.16 7.36 0.84
CA LEU A 10 23.20 6.39 0.58
C LEU A 10 24.49 6.74 1.35
N LYS A 11 25.44 5.80 1.40
CA LYS A 11 26.71 5.94 2.14
C LYS A 11 27.60 7.05 1.59
N ASP A 12 27.47 7.35 0.30
CA ASP A 12 28.15 8.44 -0.42
C ASP A 12 27.51 9.82 -0.18
N GLY A 13 26.40 9.89 0.56
CA GLY A 13 25.66 11.12 0.83
C GLY A 13 24.51 11.40 -0.14
N THR A 14 24.41 10.66 -1.25
CA THR A 14 23.37 10.82 -2.27
C THR A 14 22.00 10.40 -1.74
N ILE A 15 20.94 11.17 -2.02
CA ILE A 15 19.56 10.76 -1.71
C ILE A 15 18.99 10.03 -2.92
N SER A 16 18.64 8.75 -2.75
CA SER A 16 17.97 7.94 -3.76
C SER A 16 16.52 7.68 -3.38
N THR A 17 15.62 7.76 -4.35
CA THR A 17 14.19 7.49 -4.17
C THR A 17 13.83 6.12 -4.71
N PHE A 18 13.10 5.34 -3.90
CA PHE A 18 12.66 3.98 -4.21
C PHE A 18 11.12 3.88 -4.32
N PRO A 19 10.55 3.08 -5.24
CA PRO A 19 11.25 2.27 -6.24
C PRO A 19 12.10 3.11 -7.21
N LYS A 20 13.23 2.53 -7.66
CA LYS A 20 14.10 3.19 -8.61
C LYS A 20 13.41 3.13 -9.97
N VAL A 21 13.10 4.30 -10.52
CA VAL A 21 12.42 4.46 -11.81
C VAL A 21 13.35 5.31 -12.67
N GLU A 22 13.61 4.87 -13.90
CA GLU A 22 14.34 5.68 -14.87
C GLU A 22 13.37 6.67 -15.51
N GLY A 23 13.66 7.97 -15.43
CA GLY A 23 12.79 9.01 -15.97
C GLY A 23 11.64 9.41 -15.02
N TYR A 24 10.48 9.73 -15.61
CA TYR A 24 9.33 10.28 -14.89
C TYR A 24 8.47 9.18 -14.25
N ARG A 25 7.98 9.44 -13.02
CA ARG A 25 7.04 8.53 -12.35
C ARG A 25 5.61 8.74 -12.83
N GLU A 26 5.14 7.81 -13.64
CA GLU A 26 3.71 7.70 -13.97
C GLU A 26 2.88 7.27 -12.75
N ALA A 27 1.80 8.01 -12.45
CA ALA A 27 0.93 7.74 -11.30
C ALA A 27 0.15 6.41 -11.43
N ASP A 28 -0.18 6.02 -12.67
CA ASP A 28 -0.94 4.80 -12.94
C ASP A 28 -0.09 3.54 -13.05
N ASN A 29 1.23 3.67 -13.20
CA ASN A 29 2.13 2.53 -13.29
C ASN A 29 2.42 1.96 -11.89
N PRO A 30 1.96 0.74 -11.55
CA PRO A 30 2.16 0.18 -10.22
C PRO A 30 3.62 -0.10 -9.87
N GLU A 31 4.51 -0.26 -10.85
CA GLU A 31 5.92 -0.55 -10.60
C GLU A 31 6.71 0.70 -10.16
N HIS A 32 6.15 1.89 -10.40
CA HIS A 32 6.78 3.15 -10.05
C HIS A 32 6.66 3.52 -8.57
N TRP A 33 5.84 2.78 -7.82
CA TRP A 33 5.51 3.09 -6.44
C TRP A 33 5.46 1.85 -5.55
N TYR A 34 5.65 2.07 -4.26
CA TYR A 34 5.19 1.12 -3.26
C TYR A 34 3.71 1.36 -2.99
N TRP A 35 2.96 0.28 -2.78
CA TRP A 35 1.53 0.35 -2.55
C TRP A 35 1.17 -0.18 -1.18
N ALA A 36 0.21 0.48 -0.54
CA ALA A 36 -0.40 0.01 0.70
C ALA A 36 -1.92 0.00 0.58
N TYR A 37 -2.51 -1.10 1.05
CA TYR A 37 -3.93 -1.16 1.33
C TYR A 37 -4.14 -0.75 2.79
N LYS A 38 -4.91 0.31 3.01
CA LYS A 38 -5.23 0.85 4.35
C LYS A 38 -6.72 0.68 4.63
N TRP A 39 -7.06 0.33 5.86
CA TRP A 39 -8.44 0.26 6.33
C TRP A 39 -8.51 0.67 7.80
N GLU A 40 -9.70 1.07 8.24
CA GLU A 40 -9.97 1.35 9.65
C GLU A 40 -10.65 0.13 10.28
N GLU A 41 -10.20 -0.25 11.46
CA GLU A 41 -10.86 -1.27 12.27
C GLU A 41 -11.16 -0.69 13.65
N ARG A 42 -12.36 -0.99 14.16
CA ARG A 42 -12.72 -0.64 15.53
C ARG A 42 -11.90 -1.50 16.47
N ASN A 43 -11.19 -0.86 17.40
CA ASN A 43 -10.43 -1.56 18.41
C ASN A 43 -10.77 -0.97 19.79
N PRO A 44 -11.30 -1.77 20.74
CA PRO A 44 -11.64 -1.29 22.07
C PRO A 44 -10.42 -0.81 22.88
N LYS A 45 -9.20 -1.14 22.45
CA LYS A 45 -7.94 -0.64 23.03
C LYS A 45 -7.35 0.54 22.26
N ALA A 46 -8.06 1.10 21.28
CA ALA A 46 -7.57 2.23 20.52
C ALA A 46 -7.44 3.46 21.41
N LEU A 47 -6.31 4.15 21.31
CA LEU A 47 -6.07 5.43 21.99
C LEU A 47 -6.78 6.59 21.29
N SER A 48 -7.31 6.35 20.08
CA SER A 48 -8.11 7.31 19.33
C SER A 48 -9.46 7.56 20.02
N PRO A 49 -9.94 8.81 20.08
CA PRO A 49 -11.21 9.14 20.75
C PRO A 49 -12.43 8.47 20.10
N ASN A 50 -12.37 8.09 18.82
CA ASN A 50 -13.44 7.39 18.11
C ASN A 50 -13.35 5.85 18.21
N GLY A 51 -12.32 5.30 18.85
CA GLY A 51 -12.13 3.85 19.01
C GLY A 51 -11.68 3.11 17.73
N TYR A 52 -11.13 3.80 16.74
CA TYR A 52 -10.66 3.21 15.47
C TYR A 52 -9.15 3.29 15.33
N ILE A 53 -8.55 2.23 14.79
CA ILE A 53 -7.14 2.24 14.38
C ILE A 53 -7.03 2.06 12.88
N THR A 54 -6.13 2.82 12.27
CA THR A 54 -5.75 2.61 10.87
C THR A 54 -4.77 1.44 10.79
N ARG A 55 -5.11 0.44 10.00
CA ARG A 55 -4.22 -0.64 9.60
C ARG A 55 -3.74 -0.41 8.18
N ALA A 56 -2.57 -0.97 7.88
CA ALA A 56 -1.99 -0.94 6.56
C ALA A 56 -1.29 -2.26 6.27
N VAL A 57 -1.40 -2.76 5.04
CA VAL A 57 -0.61 -3.87 4.53
C VAL A 57 0.05 -3.48 3.22
N SER A 58 1.30 -3.91 3.02
CA SER A 58 2.01 -3.69 1.76
C SER A 58 1.37 -4.53 0.65
N VAL A 59 1.15 -3.92 -0.51
CA VAL A 59 0.59 -4.58 -1.69
C VAL A 59 1.70 -4.74 -2.73
N PRO A 60 1.98 -5.98 -3.17
CA PRO A 60 2.88 -6.23 -4.29
C PRO A 60 2.39 -5.53 -5.57
N SER A 61 3.31 -4.95 -6.35
CA SER A 61 2.98 -4.21 -7.58
C SER A 61 2.13 -5.04 -8.56
N ASN A 62 2.45 -6.32 -8.72
CA ASN A 62 1.70 -7.25 -9.59
C ASN A 62 0.25 -7.53 -9.13
N LYS A 63 -0.11 -7.19 -7.89
CA LYS A 63 -1.47 -7.34 -7.35
C LYS A 63 -2.25 -6.03 -7.28
N VAL A 64 -1.63 -4.90 -7.62
CA VAL A 64 -2.25 -3.58 -7.46
C VAL A 64 -3.55 -3.46 -8.26
N TYR A 65 -3.55 -3.89 -9.52
CA TYR A 65 -4.75 -3.86 -10.35
C TYR A 65 -5.88 -4.73 -9.79
N GLN A 66 -5.56 -5.93 -9.31
CA GLN A 66 -6.54 -6.84 -8.70
C GLN A 66 -7.14 -6.23 -7.43
N VAL A 67 -6.31 -5.63 -6.57
CA VAL A 67 -6.78 -4.97 -5.35
C VAL A 67 -7.63 -3.73 -5.67
N ARG A 68 -7.24 -2.92 -6.66
CA ARG A 68 -8.05 -1.77 -7.14
C ARG A 68 -9.43 -2.25 -7.61
N TYR A 69 -9.46 -3.31 -8.41
CA TYR A 69 -10.71 -3.90 -8.89
C TYR A 69 -11.57 -4.46 -7.75
N ALA A 70 -10.98 -5.14 -6.77
CA ALA A 70 -11.68 -5.67 -5.60
C ALA A 70 -12.30 -4.54 -4.75
N ILE A 71 -11.59 -3.43 -4.56
CA ILE A 71 -12.11 -2.23 -3.89
C ILE A 71 -13.29 -1.65 -4.67
N ALA A 72 -13.15 -1.48 -5.99
CA ALA A 72 -14.21 -0.96 -6.85
C ALA A 72 -15.46 -1.87 -6.83
N SER A 73 -15.25 -3.18 -6.73
CA SER A 73 -16.28 -4.22 -6.61
C SER A 73 -16.84 -4.36 -5.19
N ARG A 74 -16.46 -3.48 -4.25
CA ARG A 74 -16.91 -3.48 -2.85
C ARG A 74 -16.65 -4.79 -2.09
N TRP A 75 -15.54 -5.45 -2.40
CA TRP A 75 -15.10 -6.61 -1.62
C TRP A 75 -14.82 -6.22 -0.17
N ASN A 76 -15.03 -7.15 0.77
CA ASN A 76 -14.75 -6.88 2.17
C ASN A 76 -13.23 -6.95 2.47
N VAL A 77 -12.84 -6.34 3.60
CA VAL A 77 -11.43 -6.28 4.02
C VAL A 77 -10.78 -7.68 4.08
N PRO A 78 -11.39 -8.71 4.73
CA PRO A 78 -10.81 -10.06 4.74
C PRO A 78 -10.50 -10.64 3.34
N GLN A 79 -11.43 -10.50 2.38
CA GLN A 79 -11.22 -10.97 1.00
C GLN A 79 -10.05 -10.26 0.33
N ILE A 80 -9.96 -8.93 0.49
CA ILE A 80 -8.84 -8.15 -0.06
C ILE A 80 -7.51 -8.55 0.59
N LEU A 81 -7.50 -8.81 1.90
CA LEU A 81 -6.30 -9.28 2.59
C LEU A 81 -5.86 -10.67 2.13
N GLN A 82 -6.80 -11.57 1.83
CA GLN A 82 -6.50 -12.89 1.27
C GLN A 82 -5.88 -12.75 -0.13
N LEU A 83 -6.47 -11.93 -0.99
CA LEU A 83 -5.92 -11.60 -2.31
C LEU A 83 -4.47 -11.10 -2.22
N ILE A 84 -4.19 -10.20 -1.29
CA ILE A 84 -2.84 -9.64 -1.07
C ILE A 84 -1.86 -10.71 -0.58
N LYS A 85 -2.25 -11.55 0.39
CA LYS A 85 -1.39 -12.64 0.91
C LYS A 85 -1.09 -13.71 -0.14
N GLY A 86 -1.98 -13.91 -1.11
CA GLY A 86 -1.87 -14.97 -2.12
C GLY A 86 -2.42 -16.28 -1.60
N GLU A 87 -3.05 -17.05 -2.49
CA GLU A 87 -3.38 -18.45 -2.20
C GLU A 87 -2.06 -19.23 -2.12
N LYS A 88 -1.91 -19.97 -1.02
CA LYS A 88 -0.81 -20.91 -0.84
C LYS A 88 -1.07 -22.18 -1.63
#